data_AF-A0A8T4YK57-F1
#
_entry.id   AF-A0A8T4YK57-F1
#
_cell.length_a   1.000
_cell.length_b   1.000
_cell.length_c   1.000
_cell.angle_alpha   90.00
_cell.angle_beta   90.00
_cell.angle_gamma   90.00
#
_symmetry.space_group_name_H-M   'P 1'
#
loop_
_entity.id
_entity.type
_entity.pdbx_description
1 polymer ?
#
loop_
_entity_poly.entity_id
_entity_poly.type
_entity_poly.pdbx_seq_one_letter_code
_entity_poly.pdbx_strand_id
1 'polypeptide(L)'
;SNSEFYNEFMSRHPLSILSTSEDFTGFNRGKAYEMKWTDLQTDEFLAFYIEGNRYNIRPKILGIGYKEGALAFEAGISNETSNAFNKDRGTFSVYLKNKGKEALKTHLNVIVPKDIIINIEKKSNISSETYISKEKRWEVSYIISPLFKLPKVSYNTILITSLLHIDGLSTFPVSTEIKI
;
A
#
# COMPACT_ATOMS: atom_id res chain seq x y z
N SER A 1 16.16 0.93 14.99
CA SER A 1 16.84 1.43 13.79
C SER A 1 15.78 1.62 12.71
N ASN A 2 15.66 2.83 12.14
CA ASN A 2 14.74 3.11 11.03
C ASN A 2 15.40 2.74 9.70
N SER A 3 15.67 1.46 9.45
CA SER A 3 16.05 1.05 8.10
C SER A 3 14.79 0.95 7.26
N GLU A 4 14.76 1.73 6.18
CA GLU A 4 13.69 1.67 5.18
C GLU A 4 13.72 0.27 4.55
N PHE A 5 12.56 -0.40 4.47
CA PHE A 5 12.40 -1.76 3.96
C PHE A 5 13.12 -2.04 2.62
N TYR A 6 13.19 -1.02 1.74
CA TYR A 6 13.96 -1.08 0.50
C TYR A 6 15.46 -1.28 0.75
N ASN A 7 16.05 -0.48 1.64
CA ASN A 7 17.48 -0.56 1.97
C ASN A 7 17.82 -1.92 2.60
N GLU A 8 16.92 -2.47 3.42
CA GLU A 8 17.09 -3.81 4.00
C GLU A 8 17.12 -4.88 2.91
N PHE A 9 16.12 -4.89 2.01
CA PHE A 9 16.07 -5.85 0.91
C PHE A 9 17.32 -5.75 0.02
N MET A 10 17.74 -4.53 -0.37
CA MET A 10 18.94 -4.33 -1.19
C MET A 10 20.22 -4.81 -0.49
N SER A 11 20.31 -4.66 0.83
CA SER A 11 21.48 -5.13 1.59
C SER A 11 21.59 -6.66 1.62
N ARG A 12 20.45 -7.37 1.59
CA ARG A 12 20.39 -8.84 1.57
C ARG A 12 20.46 -9.42 0.15
N HIS A 13 19.99 -8.67 -0.85
CA HIS A 13 19.99 -9.03 -2.27
C HIS A 13 20.79 -8.03 -3.12
N PRO A 14 22.11 -7.89 -2.90
CA PRO A 14 22.94 -6.90 -3.59
C PRO A 14 23.09 -7.16 -5.10
N LEU A 15 22.75 -8.36 -5.57
CA LEU A 15 22.77 -8.76 -6.99
C LEU A 15 21.39 -8.65 -7.64
N SER A 16 20.40 -8.08 -6.96
CA SER A 16 19.07 -7.92 -7.53
C SER A 16 19.07 -6.96 -8.72
N ILE A 17 18.33 -7.32 -9.76
CA ILE A 17 18.17 -6.53 -10.98
C ILE A 17 16.81 -5.83 -10.92
N LEU A 18 16.82 -4.51 -11.17
CA LEU A 18 15.61 -3.72 -11.35
C LEU A 18 15.02 -3.96 -12.74
N SER A 19 13.75 -4.30 -12.79
CA SER A 19 12.90 -4.26 -13.98
C SER A 19 11.72 -3.33 -13.76
N THR A 20 11.26 -2.72 -14.85
CA THR A 20 10.05 -1.88 -14.87
C THR A 20 9.14 -2.36 -15.98
N SER A 21 7.83 -2.37 -15.75
CA SER A 21 6.88 -2.71 -16.82
C SER A 21 6.85 -1.63 -17.91
N GLU A 22 6.82 -2.04 -19.18
CA GLU A 22 6.71 -1.11 -20.32
C GLU A 22 5.30 -0.50 -20.44
N ASP A 23 4.28 -1.26 -20.03
CA ASP A 23 2.88 -0.85 -20.00
C ASP A 23 2.26 -1.18 -18.63
N PHE A 24 1.00 -0.80 -18.46
CA PHE A 24 0.21 -1.12 -17.29
C PHE A 24 0.07 -2.62 -17.11
N THR A 25 0.45 -3.09 -15.92
CA THR A 25 0.11 -4.41 -15.42
C THR A 25 -1.24 -4.34 -14.72
N GLY A 26 -2.00 -5.42 -14.81
CA GLY A 26 -3.22 -5.56 -14.02
C GLY A 26 -2.87 -5.79 -12.55
N PHE A 27 -3.16 -4.84 -11.68
CA PHE A 27 -2.98 -4.97 -10.24
C PHE A 27 -4.28 -4.63 -9.52
N ASN A 28 -4.81 -5.57 -8.74
CA ASN A 28 -6.07 -5.43 -7.98
C ASN A 28 -7.23 -4.79 -8.79
N ARG A 29 -7.51 -5.32 -9.99
CA ARG A 29 -8.53 -4.82 -10.94
C ARG A 29 -8.26 -3.41 -11.51
N GLY A 30 -7.15 -2.77 -11.14
CA GLY A 30 -6.68 -1.49 -11.67
C GLY A 30 -5.51 -1.63 -12.65
N LYS A 31 -5.06 -0.49 -13.16
CA LYS A 31 -3.87 -0.34 -14.01
C LYS A 31 -2.73 0.25 -13.18
N ALA A 32 -1.61 -0.46 -13.09
CA ALA A 32 -0.43 0.01 -12.37
C ALA A 32 0.83 -0.25 -13.21
N TYR A 33 1.86 0.57 -13.02
CA TYR A 33 3.21 0.22 -13.47
C TYR A 33 3.88 -0.64 -12.40
N GLU A 34 4.61 -1.66 -12.81
CA GLU A 34 5.41 -2.48 -11.89
C GLU A 34 6.86 -1.96 -11.87
N MET A 35 7.41 -1.76 -10.67
CA MET A 35 8.84 -1.59 -10.44
C MET A 35 9.31 -2.72 -9.52
N LYS A 36 10.14 -3.62 -10.02
CA LYS A 36 10.50 -4.86 -9.33
C LYS A 36 12.01 -5.06 -9.29
N TRP A 37 12.55 -5.30 -8.10
CA TRP A 37 13.90 -5.82 -7.92
C TRP A 37 13.82 -7.33 -7.71
N THR A 38 14.59 -8.09 -8.50
CA THR A 38 14.61 -9.55 -8.41
C THR A 38 16.05 -10.05 -8.26
N ASP A 39 16.32 -10.85 -7.24
CA ASP A 39 17.54 -11.63 -7.13
C ASP A 39 17.42 -12.87 -8.05
N LEU A 40 18.20 -12.91 -9.12
CA LEU A 40 18.11 -14.00 -10.11
C LEU A 40 18.62 -15.35 -9.59
N GLN A 41 19.38 -15.37 -8.49
CA GLN A 41 19.91 -16.61 -7.93
C GLN A 41 18.86 -17.32 -7.06
N THR A 42 18.03 -16.56 -6.36
CA THR A 42 17.06 -17.07 -5.38
C THR A 42 15.60 -16.89 -5.81
N ASP A 43 15.34 -16.13 -6.88
CA ASP A 43 13.99 -15.70 -7.31
C ASP A 43 13.25 -14.93 -6.20
N GLU A 44 13.98 -14.27 -5.31
CA GLU A 44 13.45 -13.37 -4.27
C GLU A 44 13.26 -11.98 -4.87
N PHE A 45 12.22 -11.28 -4.41
CA PHE A 45 11.88 -9.99 -5.02
C PHE A 45 11.17 -9.02 -4.09
N LEU A 46 11.31 -7.75 -4.43
CA LEU A 46 10.52 -6.63 -3.94
C LEU A 46 9.90 -5.91 -5.15
N ALA A 47 8.58 -5.81 -5.20
CA ALA A 47 7.83 -5.17 -6.26
C ALA A 47 6.96 -4.04 -5.70
N PHE A 48 6.88 -2.92 -6.43
CA PHE A 48 5.92 -1.86 -6.23
C PHE A 48 4.99 -1.77 -7.42
N TYR A 49 3.71 -1.63 -7.13
CA TYR A 49 2.67 -1.37 -8.10
C TYR A 49 2.26 0.09 -7.97
N ILE A 50 2.54 0.89 -9.00
CA ILE A 50 2.40 2.34 -8.96
C ILE A 50 1.27 2.78 -9.90
N GLU A 51 0.25 3.44 -9.36
CA GLU A 51 -0.68 4.18 -10.22
C GLU A 51 -0.06 5.52 -10.59
N GLY A 52 -0.17 5.87 -11.86
CA GLY A 52 0.23 7.16 -12.39
C GLY A 52 0.06 7.14 -13.89
N ASN A 53 0.16 8.29 -14.53
CA ASN A 53 0.38 8.33 -15.97
C ASN A 53 1.37 9.46 -16.28
N ARG A 54 2.02 9.41 -17.45
CA ARG A 54 3.04 10.39 -17.87
C ARG A 54 2.56 11.85 -17.84
N TYR A 55 1.25 12.08 -17.84
CA TYR A 55 0.58 13.39 -17.88
C TYR A 55 -0.10 13.79 -16.56
N ASN A 56 -0.32 12.86 -15.63
CA ASN A 56 -0.85 13.04 -14.28
C ASN A 56 0.27 12.69 -13.30
N ILE A 57 0.98 13.72 -12.86
CA ILE A 57 2.14 13.66 -11.97
C ILE A 57 1.67 13.36 -10.53
N ARG A 58 1.11 12.17 -10.32
CA ARG A 58 0.74 11.69 -8.98
C ARG A 58 1.04 10.20 -8.84
N PRO A 59 2.31 9.80 -8.97
CA PRO A 59 2.68 8.43 -8.71
C PRO A 59 2.31 8.09 -7.27
N LYS A 60 1.54 7.02 -7.08
CA LYS A 60 1.24 6.49 -5.75
C LYS A 60 1.40 4.98 -5.75
N ILE A 61 1.90 4.46 -4.65
CA ILE A 61 2.10 3.02 -4.46
C ILE A 61 0.74 2.39 -4.17
N LEU A 62 0.09 1.80 -5.17
CA LEU A 62 -1.15 1.05 -4.98
C LEU A 62 -0.95 -0.27 -4.25
N GLY A 63 0.24 -0.84 -4.38
CA GLY A 63 0.52 -2.11 -3.78
C GLY A 63 1.98 -2.49 -3.80
N ILE A 64 2.26 -3.56 -3.08
CA ILE A 64 3.60 -4.10 -2.87
C ILE A 64 3.53 -5.62 -3.01
N GLY A 65 4.49 -6.18 -3.74
CA GLY A 65 4.77 -7.61 -3.77
C GLY A 65 6.09 -7.87 -3.08
N TYR A 66 6.17 -8.92 -2.27
CA TYR A 66 7.39 -9.30 -1.56
C TYR A 66 7.55 -10.82 -1.54
N LYS A 67 8.78 -11.29 -1.72
CA LYS A 67 9.16 -12.69 -1.54
C LYS A 67 10.61 -12.76 -1.08
N GLU A 68 10.83 -13.38 0.08
CA GLU A 68 12.14 -13.65 0.66
C GLU A 68 12.04 -14.87 1.60
N GLY A 69 12.80 -15.93 1.30
CA GLY A 69 12.78 -17.19 2.03
C GLY A 69 11.37 -17.80 2.14
N ALA A 70 10.88 -17.96 3.37
CA ALA A 70 9.54 -18.48 3.67
C ALA A 70 8.44 -17.41 3.60
N LEU A 71 8.81 -16.13 3.53
CA LEU A 71 7.88 -15.01 3.57
C LEU A 71 7.55 -14.60 2.14
N ALA A 72 6.26 -14.55 1.81
CA ALA A 72 5.79 -13.97 0.57
C ALA A 72 4.40 -13.36 0.75
N PHE A 73 4.19 -12.17 0.21
CA PHE A 73 2.88 -11.54 0.26
C PHE A 73 2.66 -10.59 -0.91
N GLU A 74 1.39 -10.26 -1.11
CA GLU A 74 0.96 -9.13 -1.92
C GLU A 74 0.04 -8.26 -1.05
N ALA A 75 0.31 -6.97 -0.99
CA ALA A 75 -0.50 -6.02 -0.26
C ALA A 75 -0.92 -4.88 -1.17
N GLY A 76 -2.08 -4.29 -0.91
CA GLY A 76 -2.54 -3.17 -1.70
C GLY A 76 -3.69 -2.42 -1.07
N ILE A 77 -4.14 -1.39 -1.78
CA ILE A 77 -5.24 -0.52 -1.35
C ILE A 77 -6.23 -0.33 -2.50
N SER A 78 -7.51 -0.36 -2.17
CA SER A 78 -8.62 -0.10 -3.10
C SER A 78 -9.55 0.95 -2.53
N ASN A 79 -9.89 1.96 -3.34
CA ASN A 79 -10.90 2.95 -2.96
C ASN A 79 -12.29 2.40 -3.36
N GLU A 80 -13.10 2.01 -2.37
CA GLU A 80 -14.39 1.37 -2.62
C GLU A 80 -15.54 2.37 -2.73
N THR A 81 -15.41 3.58 -2.17
CA THR A 81 -16.45 4.62 -2.27
C THR A 81 -15.87 6.00 -2.56
N SER A 82 -15.72 6.32 -3.85
CA SER A 82 -15.81 7.72 -4.31
C SER A 82 -17.25 8.00 -4.75
N ASN A 83 -18.21 7.88 -3.83
CA ASN A 83 -19.58 8.28 -4.15
C ASN A 83 -19.58 9.80 -4.35
N ALA A 84 -19.82 10.26 -5.59
CA ALA A 84 -19.79 11.66 -6.00
C ALA A 84 -20.69 12.61 -5.19
N PHE A 85 -21.55 12.05 -4.32
CA PHE A 85 -22.51 12.75 -3.48
C PHE A 85 -22.02 13.07 -2.06
N ASN A 86 -20.91 12.50 -1.59
CA ASN A 86 -20.37 12.75 -0.24
C ASN A 86 -18.86 12.99 -0.30
N LYS A 87 -18.45 14.21 -0.67
CA LYS A 87 -17.03 14.57 -0.83
C LYS A 87 -16.23 14.54 0.48
N ASP A 88 -16.90 14.70 1.61
CA ASP A 88 -16.26 14.86 2.91
C ASP A 88 -16.16 13.55 3.72
N ARG A 89 -16.63 12.42 3.16
CA ARG A 89 -16.56 11.11 3.83
C ARG A 89 -16.53 9.97 2.83
N GLY A 90 -15.86 8.88 3.19
CA GLY A 90 -15.86 7.67 2.37
C GLY A 90 -15.12 6.53 3.04
N THR A 91 -14.91 5.48 2.26
CA THR A 91 -14.24 4.25 2.70
C THR A 91 -13.22 3.79 1.65
N PHE A 92 -12.13 3.22 2.15
CA PHE A 92 -11.19 2.46 1.35
C PHE A 92 -10.86 1.16 2.08
N SER A 93 -10.37 0.18 1.33
CA SER A 93 -9.91 -1.09 1.87
C SER A 93 -8.43 -1.25 1.65
N VAL A 94 -7.72 -1.68 2.69
CA VAL A 94 -6.35 -2.19 2.59
C VAL A 94 -6.44 -3.70 2.64
N TYR A 95 -5.64 -4.40 1.84
CA TYR A 95 -5.58 -5.85 1.87
C TYR A 95 -4.14 -6.34 1.93
N LEU A 96 -3.97 -7.53 2.52
CA LEU A 96 -2.73 -8.27 2.53
C LEU A 96 -3.05 -9.74 2.28
N LYS A 97 -2.50 -10.29 1.20
CA LYS A 97 -2.61 -11.68 0.80
C LYS A 97 -1.30 -12.38 1.11
N ASN A 98 -1.34 -13.32 2.04
CA ASN A 98 -0.19 -14.15 2.37
C ASN A 98 -0.02 -15.24 1.30
N LYS A 99 1.13 -15.21 0.61
CA LYS A 99 1.55 -16.18 -0.41
C LYS A 99 2.74 -17.02 0.06
N GLY A 100 3.19 -16.83 1.31
CA GLY A 100 4.34 -17.49 1.90
C GLY A 100 4.00 -18.83 2.52
N LYS A 101 4.91 -19.31 3.35
CA LYS A 101 4.83 -20.60 4.06
C LYS A 101 4.61 -20.44 5.57
N GLU A 102 4.60 -19.21 6.06
CA GLU A 102 4.42 -18.86 7.47
C GLU A 102 3.28 -17.86 7.64
N ALA A 103 2.66 -17.82 8.83
CA ALA A 103 1.65 -16.82 9.14
C ALA A 103 2.29 -15.43 9.28
N LEU A 104 1.59 -14.40 8.80
CA LEU A 104 2.09 -13.02 8.85
C LEU A 104 1.36 -12.24 9.93
N LYS A 105 2.08 -11.79 10.95
CA LYS A 105 1.58 -10.83 11.93
C LYS A 105 1.77 -9.43 11.37
N THR A 106 0.68 -8.70 11.25
CA THR A 106 0.63 -7.40 10.57
C THR A 106 -0.07 -6.36 11.43
N HIS A 107 0.52 -5.17 11.48
CA HIS A 107 -0.08 -3.98 12.08
C HIS A 107 -0.36 -2.92 11.02
N LEU A 108 -1.59 -2.39 10.99
CA LEU A 108 -1.98 -1.31 10.09
C LEU A 108 -1.94 0.04 10.79
N ASN A 109 -1.14 0.96 10.27
CA ASN A 109 -1.21 2.38 10.63
C ASN A 109 -1.65 3.20 9.41
N VAL A 110 -2.28 4.36 9.62
CA VAL A 110 -2.75 5.22 8.54
C VAL A 110 -2.23 6.63 8.76
N ILE A 111 -1.52 7.16 7.77
CA ILE A 111 -1.04 8.54 7.71
C ILE A 111 -2.01 9.33 6.83
N VAL A 112 -2.54 10.40 7.40
CA VAL A 112 -3.42 11.36 6.71
C VAL A 112 -2.96 12.79 6.97
N PRO A 113 -3.25 13.73 6.05
CA PRO A 113 -3.16 15.14 6.33
C PRO A 113 -3.90 15.55 7.61
N LYS A 114 -3.44 16.66 8.20
CA LYS A 114 -4.12 17.30 9.34
C LYS A 114 -5.59 17.54 9.01
N ASP A 115 -6.46 17.40 10.01
CA ASP A 115 -7.90 17.65 9.92
C ASP A 115 -8.69 16.59 9.11
N ILE A 116 -8.08 15.42 8.85
CA ILE A 116 -8.78 14.21 8.39
C ILE A 116 -8.86 13.23 9.55
N ILE A 117 -10.06 12.72 9.80
CA ILE A 117 -10.35 11.76 10.87
C ILE A 117 -10.47 10.38 10.25
N ILE A 118 -9.69 9.42 10.76
CA ILE A 118 -9.74 8.01 10.37
C ILE A 118 -10.47 7.20 11.42
N ASN A 119 -11.44 6.41 10.97
CA ASN A 119 -12.17 5.44 11.77
C ASN A 119 -11.94 4.05 11.20
N ILE A 120 -11.23 3.20 11.95
CA ILE A 120 -11.07 1.79 11.64
C ILE A 120 -12.12 1.05 12.47
N GLU A 121 -13.12 0.45 11.81
CA GLU A 121 -14.37 -0.04 12.46
C GLU A 121 -14.14 -0.98 13.64
N LYS A 122 -12.98 -1.64 13.75
CA LYS A 122 -12.59 -2.43 14.92
C LYS A 122 -11.11 -2.23 15.24
N LYS A 123 -10.80 -1.66 16.42
CA LYS A 123 -9.41 -1.56 16.92
C LYS A 123 -8.70 -2.92 16.99
N SER A 124 -9.44 -4.00 17.24
CA SER A 124 -8.93 -5.38 17.23
C SER A 124 -8.50 -5.89 15.85
N ASN A 125 -8.79 -5.16 14.77
CA ASN A 125 -8.28 -5.47 13.43
C ASN A 125 -6.94 -4.79 13.15
N ILE A 126 -6.49 -3.81 13.94
CA ILE A 126 -5.24 -3.08 13.66
C ILE A 126 -4.04 -4.01 13.69
N SER A 127 -4.00 -4.93 14.67
CA SER A 127 -3.08 -6.06 14.71
C SER A 127 -3.83 -7.29 14.23
N SER A 128 -3.25 -8.05 13.30
CA SER A 128 -3.87 -9.30 12.85
C SER A 128 -2.83 -10.30 12.38
N GLU A 129 -3.20 -11.58 12.44
CA GLU A 129 -2.43 -12.66 11.88
C GLU A 129 -3.11 -13.15 10.60
N THR A 130 -2.36 -13.15 9.50
CA THR A 130 -2.83 -13.61 8.19
C THR A 130 -2.20 -14.96 7.90
N TYR A 131 -3.01 -16.01 8.00
CA TYR A 131 -2.57 -17.39 7.74
C TYR A 131 -2.22 -17.63 6.27
N ILE A 132 -1.48 -18.71 6.03
CA ILE A 132 -1.00 -19.15 4.72
C ILE A 132 -2.16 -19.20 3.71
N SER A 133 -1.93 -18.65 2.52
CA SER A 133 -2.91 -18.59 1.43
C SER A 133 -4.21 -17.85 1.76
N LYS A 134 -4.26 -17.09 2.86
CA LYS A 134 -5.39 -16.24 3.23
C LYS A 134 -5.13 -14.79 2.87
N GLU A 135 -6.23 -14.06 2.70
CA GLU A 135 -6.25 -12.61 2.57
C GLU A 135 -6.86 -12.01 3.83
N LYS A 136 -6.21 -10.97 4.35
CA LYS A 136 -6.79 -10.08 5.34
C LYS A 136 -7.17 -8.77 4.66
N ARG A 137 -8.35 -8.26 5.00
CA ARG A 137 -8.84 -6.96 4.56
C ARG A 137 -9.16 -6.09 5.76
N TRP A 138 -8.78 -4.81 5.67
CA TRP A 138 -9.12 -3.76 6.62
C TRP A 138 -9.94 -2.71 5.91
N GLU A 139 -11.17 -2.51 6.39
CA GLU A 139 -12.02 -1.42 5.93
C GLU A 139 -11.74 -0.19 6.79
N VAL A 140 -11.45 0.93 6.12
CA VAL A 140 -11.07 2.18 6.75
C VAL A 140 -12.02 3.27 6.27
N SER A 141 -12.73 3.88 7.20
CA SER A 141 -13.59 5.01 6.97
C SER A 141 -12.85 6.31 7.26
N TYR A 142 -13.09 7.34 6.45
CA TYR A 142 -12.51 8.66 6.65
C TYR A 142 -13.59 9.74 6.66
N ILE A 143 -13.31 10.82 7.40
CA ILE A 143 -14.10 12.06 7.41
C ILE A 143 -13.14 13.24 7.27
N ILE A 144 -13.39 14.12 6.28
CA ILE A 144 -12.66 15.36 6.07
C ILE A 144 -13.35 16.45 6.88
N SER A 145 -12.61 17.10 7.78
CA SER A 145 -13.14 18.20 8.58
C SER A 145 -13.56 19.37 7.68
N PRO A 146 -14.65 20.08 7.99
CA PRO A 146 -14.99 21.35 7.33
C PRO A 146 -13.90 22.42 7.44
N LEU A 147 -12.97 22.27 8.40
CA LEU A 147 -11.83 23.17 8.60
C LEU A 147 -10.62 22.80 7.73
N PHE A 148 -10.68 21.67 7.02
CA PHE A 148 -9.58 21.20 6.18
C PHE A 148 -9.26 22.23 5.11
N LYS A 149 -8.01 22.70 5.11
CA LYS A 149 -7.52 23.58 4.07
C LYS A 149 -6.77 22.74 3.05
N LEU A 150 -7.36 22.61 1.86
CA LEU A 150 -6.69 22.05 0.70
C LEU A 150 -5.30 22.70 0.56
N PRO A 151 -4.22 21.90 0.51
CA PRO A 151 -2.90 22.44 0.19
C PRO A 151 -2.99 23.21 -1.14
N LYS A 152 -2.22 24.29 -1.28
CA LYS A 152 -2.10 25.05 -2.54
C LYS A 152 -1.30 24.25 -3.57
N VAL A 153 -1.76 23.06 -3.89
CA VAL A 153 -1.32 22.24 -5.02
C VAL A 153 -2.41 22.29 -6.08
N SER A 154 -2.04 22.16 -7.35
CA SER A 154 -2.90 22.36 -8.52
C SER A 154 -4.07 21.37 -8.67
N TYR A 155 -4.37 20.59 -7.63
CA TYR A 155 -5.05 19.32 -7.72
C TYR A 155 -5.88 19.10 -6.45
N ASN A 156 -7.20 19.10 -6.58
CA ASN A 156 -8.15 18.88 -5.47
C ASN A 156 -8.15 17.41 -5.03
N THR A 157 -7.02 16.92 -4.53
CA THR A 157 -6.88 15.55 -4.04
C THR A 157 -6.08 15.48 -2.77
N ILE A 158 -6.50 14.56 -1.91
CA ILE A 158 -5.82 14.16 -0.68
C ILE A 158 -5.18 12.80 -0.93
N LEU A 159 -3.90 12.66 -0.58
CA LEU A 159 -3.25 11.35 -0.48
C LEU A 159 -3.45 10.80 0.92
N ILE A 160 -3.94 9.56 1.01
CA ILE A 160 -3.97 8.77 2.24
C ILE A 160 -3.01 7.61 2.07
N THR A 161 -2.10 7.44 3.04
CA THR A 161 -1.12 6.35 3.03
C THR A 161 -1.36 5.42 4.20
N SER A 162 -1.51 4.14 3.92
CA SER A 162 -1.52 3.07 4.90
C SER A 162 -0.14 2.45 5.01
N LEU A 163 0.35 2.30 6.22
CA LEU A 163 1.61 1.64 6.57
C LEU A 163 1.29 0.25 7.12
N LEU A 164 1.75 -0.77 6.41
CA LEU A 164 1.66 -2.17 6.84
C LEU A 164 2.99 -2.57 7.49
N HIS A 165 2.99 -2.67 8.81
CA HIS A 165 4.12 -3.21 9.55
C HIS A 165 3.97 -4.72 9.62
N ILE A 166 4.95 -5.48 9.14
CA ILE A 166 4.95 -6.95 9.20
C ILE A 166 6.04 -7.39 10.16
N ASP A 167 5.68 -8.16 11.18
CA ASP A 167 6.63 -8.62 12.20
C ASP A 167 7.76 -9.44 11.55
N GLY A 168 9.00 -9.18 11.98
CA GLY A 168 10.19 -9.83 11.42
C GLY A 168 10.63 -9.29 10.05
N LEU A 169 9.87 -8.36 9.47
CA LEU A 169 10.23 -7.60 8.27
C LEU A 169 10.28 -6.10 8.63
N SER A 170 9.69 -5.28 7.76
CA SER A 170 9.71 -3.83 7.85
C SER A 170 8.32 -3.26 7.57
N THR A 171 8.26 -1.97 7.25
CA THR A 171 7.03 -1.22 7.03
C THR A 171 6.81 -0.94 5.55
N PHE A 172 5.65 -1.33 5.04
CA PHE A 172 5.33 -1.27 3.61
C PHE A 172 4.20 -0.25 3.36
N PRO A 173 4.44 0.84 2.59
CA PRO A 173 3.42 1.85 2.32
C PRO A 173 2.53 1.49 1.13
N VAL A 174 1.23 1.64 1.28
CA VAL A 174 0.26 1.62 0.17
C VAL A 174 -0.66 2.84 0.26
N SER A 175 -0.97 3.49 -0.85
CA SER A 175 -1.60 4.81 -0.87
C SER A 175 -2.76 4.90 -1.85
N THR A 176 -3.79 5.61 -1.42
CA THR A 176 -4.97 5.93 -2.22
C THR A 176 -5.21 7.43 -2.27
N GLU A 177 -6.00 7.88 -3.23
CA GLU A 177 -6.36 9.28 -3.39
C GLU A 177 -7.85 9.47 -3.17
N ILE A 178 -8.19 10.58 -2.50
CA ILE A 178 -9.55 11.09 -2.38
C ILE A 178 -9.65 12.36 -3.23
N LYS A 179 -10.69 12.47 -4.05
CA LYS A 179 -11.00 13.68 -4.82
C LYS A 179 -11.94 14.58 -4.01
N ILE A 180 -11.62 15.86 -3.91
CA ILE A 180 -12.46 16.91 -3.29
C ILE A 180 -13.11 17.77 -4.38
#